data_AF-A0A2J0LTG4-F1
#
_entry.id   AF-A0A2J0LTG4-F1
#
_cell.length_a   1.000
_cell.length_b   1.000
_cell.length_c   1.000
_cell.angle_alpha   90.00
_cell.angle_beta   90.00
_cell.angle_gamma   90.00
#
_symmetry.space_group_name_H-M   'P 1'
#
loop_
_entity.id
_entity.type
_entity.pdbx_description
1 polymer ?
#
loop_
_entity_poly.entity_id
_entity_poly.type
_entity_poly.pdbx_seq_one_letter_code
_entity_poly.pdbx_strand_id
1 'polypeptide(L)' 'MFESFKIYINLEISPYELSKTLDRYGYKRQERVAEEGDFASRGGILDIFIVGFDNPVRIEFESDKIISIRSF' A
#
# COMPACT_ATOMS: atom_id res chain seq x y z
N MET A 1 -18.40 7.60 10.64
CA MET A 1 -18.36 7.77 9.18
C MET A 1 -17.25 6.86 8.69
N PHE A 2 -17.53 5.94 7.76
CA PHE A 2 -16.49 5.05 7.23
C PHE A 2 -15.72 5.80 6.13
N GLU A 3 -14.42 5.96 6.32
CA GLU A 3 -13.53 6.45 5.26
C GLU A 3 -13.07 5.26 4.41
N SER A 4 -13.01 5.46 3.10
CA SER A 4 -12.45 4.47 2.17
C SER A 4 -11.47 5.18 1.25
N PHE A 5 -10.36 4.52 0.97
CA PHE A 5 -9.36 5.02 0.04
C PHE A 5 -9.24 4.03 -1.12
N LYS A 6 -9.36 4.53 -2.36
CA LYS A 6 -9.28 3.70 -3.56
C LYS A 6 -7.98 3.98 -4.28
N ILE A 7 -7.30 2.92 -4.68
CA ILE A 7 -6.09 2.97 -5.52
C ILE A 7 -6.34 2.22 -6.82
N TYR A 8 -5.72 2.68 -7.89
CA TYR A 8 -5.79 2.07 -9.21
C TYR A 8 -4.56 2.47 -10.04
N ILE A 9 -4.25 1.72 -11.08
CA ILE A 9 -3.13 1.99 -11.99
C ILE A 9 -3.31 3.38 -12.62
N ASN A 10 -2.22 4.13 -12.76
CA ASN A 10 -2.14 5.54 -13.20
C ASN A 10 -2.69 6.58 -12.20
N LEU A 11 -3.04 6.19 -10.97
CA LEU A 11 -3.29 7.17 -9.92
C LEU A 11 -1.99 7.92 -9.61
N GLU A 12 -2.06 9.26 -9.64
CA GLU A 12 -0.99 10.17 -9.23
C GLU A 12 -1.00 10.30 -7.70
N ILE A 13 -0.21 9.46 -7.03
CA ILE A 13 0.07 9.50 -5.60
C ILE A 13 1.49 8.97 -5.32
N SER A 14 2.21 9.65 -4.44
CA SER A 14 3.53 9.20 -4.01
C SER A 14 3.45 8.03 -3.01
N PRO A 15 4.48 7.15 -2.94
CA PRO A 15 4.56 6.12 -1.90
C PRO A 15 4.44 6.68 -0.47
N TYR A 16 4.89 7.91 -0.27
CA TYR A 16 4.87 8.60 1.02
C TYR A 16 3.45 9.03 1.42
N GLU A 17 2.67 9.59 0.51
CA GLU A 17 1.28 9.98 0.80
C GLU A 17 0.37 8.76 0.97
N LEU A 18 0.59 7.69 0.21
CA LEU A 18 -0.14 6.43 0.44
C LEU A 18 0.24 5.81 1.80
N SER A 19 1.52 5.81 2.15
CA SER A 19 1.99 5.36 3.45
C SER A 19 1.30 6.09 4.61
N LYS A 20 1.21 7.42 4.57
CA LYS A 20 0.52 8.20 5.60
C LYS A 20 -0.95 7.83 5.72
N THR A 21 -1.59 7.53 4.59
CA THR A 21 -2.99 7.10 4.57
C THR A 21 -3.16 5.75 5.28
N LEU A 22 -2.23 4.82 5.05
CA LEU A 22 -2.19 3.53 5.76
C LEU A 22 -1.93 3.70 7.26
N ASP A 23 -0.97 4.56 7.64
CA ASP A 23 -0.70 4.90 9.04
C ASP A 23 -1.96 5.46 9.73
N ARG A 24 -2.70 6.37 9.07
CA ARG A 24 -3.99 6.90 9.55
C ARG A 24 -5.07 5.83 9.70
N TYR A 25 -5.03 4.78 8.87
CA TYR A 25 -5.97 3.66 8.91
C TYR A 25 -5.54 2.57 9.91
N GLY A 26 -4.44 2.76 10.62
CA GLY A 26 -3.95 1.85 11.66
C GLY A 26 -3.12 0.68 11.15
N TYR A 27 -2.69 0.72 9.88
CA TYR A 27 -1.73 -0.26 9.37
C TYR A 27 -0.36 -0.03 10.01
N LYS A 28 0.38 -1.12 10.25
CA LYS A 28 1.69 -1.08 10.88
C LYS A 28 2.78 -1.07 9.81
N ARG A 29 3.67 -0.08 9.87
CA ARG A 29 4.87 -0.08 9.05
C ARG A 29 5.85 -1.14 9.54
N GLN A 30 6.22 -2.06 8.65
CA GLN A 30 7.21 -3.11 8.89
C GLN A 30 8.33 -3.06 7.85
N GLU A 31 9.42 -3.79 8.10
CA GLU A 31 10.43 -4.03 7.08
C GLU A 31 9.90 -4.94 5.95
N ARG A 32 9.12 -5.96 6.30
CA ARG A 32 8.42 -6.88 5.39
C ARG A 32 7.01 -7.11 5.92
N VAL A 33 6.04 -7.25 5.02
CA VAL A 33 4.69 -7.67 5.39
C VAL A 33 4.70 -9.12 5.87
N ALA A 34 4.04 -9.40 6.98
CA ALA A 34 3.93 -10.74 7.55
C ALA A 34 2.49 -11.10 7.91
N GLU A 35 1.72 -10.14 8.44
CA GLU A 35 0.33 -10.32 8.84
C GLU A 35 -0.60 -9.25 8.24
N GLU A 36 -1.90 -9.54 8.22
CA GLU A 36 -2.91 -8.56 7.84
C GLU A 36 -2.78 -7.27 8.66
N GLY A 37 -2.88 -6.13 7.99
CA GLY A 37 -2.65 -4.82 8.60
C GLY A 37 -1.20 -4.37 8.57
N ASP A 38 -0.25 -5.18 8.09
CA ASP A 38 1.10 -4.72 7.81
C ASP A 38 1.21 -3.98 6.47
N PHE A 39 2.15 -3.06 6.40
CA PHE A 39 2.67 -2.56 5.14
C PHE A 39 4.18 -2.32 5.21
N ALA A 40 4.86 -2.42 4.06
CA ALA A 40 6.29 -2.13 3.93
C ALA A 40 6.52 -1.21 2.74
N SER A 41 7.42 -0.24 2.89
CA SER A 41 7.77 0.70 1.82
C SER A 41 9.27 0.67 1.55
N ARG A 42 9.64 0.53 0.28
CA ARG A 42 11.02 0.36 -0.18
C ARG A 42 11.22 1.11 -1.50
N GLY A 43 11.51 2.40 -1.43
CA GLY A 43 11.64 3.25 -2.61
C GLY A 43 10.31 3.30 -3.39
N GLY A 44 10.34 2.92 -4.67
CA GLY A 44 9.16 2.87 -5.55
C GLY A 44 8.26 1.66 -5.35
N ILE A 45 8.37 0.92 -4.24
CA ILE A 45 7.55 -0.25 -3.94
C ILE A 45 6.84 -0.07 -2.60
N LEU A 46 5.56 -0.43 -2.56
CA LEU A 46 4.77 -0.53 -1.34
C LEU A 46 4.06 -1.89 -1.30
N ASP A 47 4.38 -2.69 -0.31
CA ASP A 47 3.68 -3.94 -0.02
C ASP A 47 2.65 -3.68 1.07
N ILE A 48 1.43 -4.19 0.90
CA ILE A 48 0.34 -4.06 1.87
C ILE A 48 -0.31 -5.42 2.03
N PHE A 49 -0.45 -5.91 3.27
CA PHE A 49 -1.30 -7.06 3.55
C PHE A 49 -2.67 -6.57 3.99
N ILE A 50 -3.60 -6.50 3.05
CA ILE A 50 -4.93 -5.96 3.28
C ILE A 50 -5.73 -6.92 4.16
N VAL A 51 -6.44 -6.37 5.15
CA VAL A 51 -7.31 -7.16 6.03
C VAL A 51 -8.37 -7.91 5.21
N GLY A 52 -8.46 -9.23 5.43
CA GLY A 52 -9.37 -10.14 4.73
C GLY A 52 -8.98 -10.50 3.28
N PHE A 53 -7.76 -10.18 2.83
CA PHE A 53 -7.24 -10.70 1.56
C PHE A 53 -6.43 -11.98 1.81
N ASP A 54 -6.42 -12.91 0.85
CA ASP A 54 -5.65 -14.16 0.99
C ASP A 54 -4.14 -13.95 0.88
N ASN A 55 -3.71 -12.93 0.12
CA ASN A 55 -2.30 -12.65 -0.18
C ASN A 55 -2.03 -11.14 -0.11
N PRO A 56 -0.82 -10.72 0.29
CA PRO A 56 -0.38 -9.35 0.18
C PRO A 56 -0.45 -8.80 -1.25
N VAL A 57 -0.54 -7.48 -1.36
CA VAL A 57 -0.53 -6.74 -2.62
C VAL A 57 0.73 -5.89 -2.67
N ARG A 58 1.47 -6.01 -3.77
CA ARG A 58 2.57 -5.11 -4.13
C ARG A 58 2.07 -4.05 -5.09
N ILE A 59 2.39 -2.80 -4.74
CA ILE A 59 2.18 -1.62 -5.57
C ILE A 59 3.55 -1.11 -5.99
N GLU A 60 3.72 -0.89 -7.28
CA GLU A 60 4.92 -0.26 -7.83
C GLU A 60 4.62 1.13 -8.35
N PHE A 61 5.56 2.02 -8.13
CA PHE A 61 5.49 3.43 -8.43
C PHE A 61 6.62 3.84 -9.37
N GLU A 62 6.31 4.76 -10.27
CA GLU A 62 7.28 5.56 -10.98
C GLU A 62 7.08 7.02 -10.56
N SER A 63 8.02 7.54 -9.77
CA SER A 63 7.86 8.83 -9.07
C SER A 63 6.56 8.86 -8.25
N ASP A 64 5.59 9.70 -8.63
CA ASP A 64 4.32 9.87 -7.94
C ASP A 64 3.17 9.18 -8.66
N LYS A 65 3.43 8.15 -9.47
CA LYS A 65 2.38 7.44 -10.22
C LYS A 65 2.42 5.93 -9.99
N ILE A 66 1.26 5.33 -9.71
CA ILE A 66 1.12 3.87 -9.62
C ILE A 66 1.22 3.26 -11.03
N ILE A 67 2.18 2.37 -11.24
CA ILE A 67 2.40 1.68 -12.52
C ILE A 67 2.01 0.21 -12.49
N SER A 68 1.97 -0.43 -11.31
CA SER A 68 1.61 -1.85 -11.17
C SER A 68 0.94 -2.11 -9.83
N ILE A 69 -0.04 -3.02 -9.83
CA ILE A 69 -0.67 -3.57 -8.63
C ILE A 69 -0.80 -5.08 -8.86
N ARG A 70 -0.22 -5.90 -7.98
CA ARG A 70 -0.29 -7.36 -8.08
C ARG A 70 -0.25 -8.03 -6.72
N SER A 71 -0.91 -9.17 -6.59
CA SER A 71 -0.75 -10.05 -5.42
C SER A 71 0.55 -10.85 -5.52
N PHE A 72 1.12 -11.25 -4.38
CA PHE A 72 2.32 -12.09 -4.29
C PHE A 72 2.34 -12.97 -3.05
#